data_AF-A0A816N9V3-F1
#
_entry.id   AF-A0A816N9V3-F1
#
_cell.length_a   1.000
_cell.length_b   1.000
_cell.length_c   1.000
_cell.angle_alpha   90.00
_cell.angle_beta   90.00
_cell.angle_gamma   90.00
#
_symmetry.space_group_name_H-M   'P 1'
#
loop_
_entity.id
_entity.type
_entity.pdbx_description
1 polymer ?
#
loop_
_entity_poly.entity_id
_entity_poly.type
_entity_poly.pdbx_seq_one_letter_code
_entity_poly.pdbx_strand_id
1 'polypeptide(L)'
;MISLELCPINIINNYRWERGTSSNKTLFISTFGENPIIVEYNLLPSVHLNKRWQSAINFQENDIINDIKSNDNYIGLIIENDTINQTYFQIRLIKSFQLIYSVDLGKGWAYIDVRI
;
A
#
# COMPACT_ATOMS: atom_id res chain seq x y z
N MET A 1 -11.10 25.67 -16.53
CA MET A 1 -11.50 25.71 -15.11
C MET A 1 -11.53 24.25 -14.65
N ILE A 2 -10.56 23.81 -13.85
CA ILE A 2 -10.48 22.41 -13.39
C ILE A 2 -11.38 22.31 -12.16
N SER A 3 -12.50 21.60 -12.27
CA SER A 3 -13.31 21.24 -11.11
C SER A 3 -12.56 20.16 -10.34
N LEU A 4 -11.99 20.53 -9.20
CA LEU A 4 -11.55 19.56 -8.21
C LEU A 4 -12.81 18.95 -7.59
N GLU A 5 -13.31 17.85 -8.17
CA GLU A 5 -14.25 17.00 -7.44
C GLU A 5 -13.48 16.46 -6.23
N LEU A 6 -13.90 16.88 -5.04
CA LEU A 6 -13.31 16.45 -3.78
C LEU A 6 -13.40 14.93 -3.71
N CYS A 7 -12.23 14.28 -3.63
CA CYS A 7 -12.13 12.86 -3.30
C CYS A 7 -12.96 12.62 -2.03
N PRO A 8 -13.87 11.62 -1.99
CA PRO A 8 -14.75 11.41 -0.85
C PRO A 8 -13.91 11.24 0.43
N ILE A 9 -13.96 12.26 1.27
CA ILE A 9 -13.17 12.41 2.52
C ILE A 9 -13.47 11.26 3.51
N ASN A 10 -14.57 10.53 3.33
CA ASN A 10 -14.96 9.41 4.17
C ASN A 10 -13.98 8.23 4.19
N ILE A 11 -13.00 8.15 3.29
CA ILE A 11 -11.94 7.13 3.33
C ILE A 11 -10.81 7.50 4.32
N ILE A 12 -10.70 8.78 4.70
CA ILE A 12 -9.50 9.34 5.34
C ILE A 12 -9.56 9.26 6.87
N ASN A 13 -10.75 9.28 7.49
CA ASN A 13 -10.86 9.71 8.89
C ASN A 13 -10.36 8.72 9.96
N ASN A 14 -10.12 7.45 9.64
CA ASN A 14 -9.74 6.44 10.65
C ASN A 14 -8.41 5.72 10.37
N TYR A 15 -7.68 6.08 9.31
CA TYR A 15 -6.44 5.40 8.95
C TYR A 15 -5.28 6.37 8.86
N ARG A 16 -4.13 5.94 9.38
CA ARG A 16 -2.85 6.65 9.22
C ARG A 16 -2.28 6.31 7.84
N TRP A 17 -2.46 7.18 6.87
CA TRP A 17 -1.91 7.03 5.51
C TRP A 17 -0.48 7.55 5.48
N GLU A 18 0.48 6.71 5.08
CA GLU A 18 1.90 7.11 5.18
C GLU A 18 2.80 6.76 4.01
N ARG A 19 2.45 5.76 3.21
CA ARG A 19 3.28 5.38 2.06
C ARG A 19 2.56 5.75 0.78
N GLY A 20 3.34 6.20 -0.19
CA GLY A 20 2.84 6.77 -1.43
C GLY A 20 3.81 6.51 -2.57
N THR A 21 3.29 6.14 -3.73
CA THR A 21 4.05 6.09 -4.99
C THR A 21 3.15 6.48 -6.14
N SER A 22 3.72 7.02 -7.20
CA SER A 22 2.99 7.31 -8.42
C SER A 22 3.75 6.84 -9.65
N SER A 23 3.00 6.45 -10.67
CA SER A 23 3.52 6.19 -12.02
C SER A 23 2.58 6.85 -13.01
N ASN A 24 3.11 7.73 -13.86
CA ASN A 24 2.38 8.44 -14.90
C ASN A 24 1.04 9.05 -14.44
N LYS A 25 -0.05 8.29 -14.58
CA LYS A 25 -1.44 8.72 -14.34
C LYS A 25 -2.07 8.09 -13.10
N THR A 26 -1.29 7.36 -12.31
CA THR A 26 -1.79 6.59 -11.18
C THR A 26 -1.03 6.94 -9.91
N LEU A 27 -1.78 7.15 -8.82
CA LEU A 27 -1.26 7.32 -7.47
C LEU A 27 -1.68 6.12 -6.63
N PHE A 28 -0.73 5.52 -5.93
CA PHE A 28 -0.96 4.53 -4.90
C PHE A 28 -0.67 5.14 -3.55
N ILE A 29 -1.55 4.91 -2.58
CA ILE A 29 -1.32 5.24 -1.18
C ILE A 29 -1.62 4.01 -0.32
N SER A 30 -0.91 3.86 0.79
CA SER A 30 -1.20 2.81 1.76
C SER A 30 -1.26 3.31 3.20
N THR A 31 -2.04 2.57 4.00
CA THR A 31 -2.11 2.77 5.45
C THR A 31 -0.87 2.21 6.14
N PHE A 32 -0.55 2.78 7.30
CA PHE A 32 0.41 2.26 8.25
C PHE A 32 -0.29 1.38 9.29
N GLY A 33 0.45 0.44 9.86
CA GLY A 33 -0.03 -0.54 10.83
C GLY A 33 -0.49 -1.83 10.20
N GLU A 34 -0.98 -2.73 11.06
CA GLU A 34 -1.47 -4.04 10.68
C GLU A 34 -2.68 -3.96 9.74
N ASN A 35 -2.87 -5.02 8.95
CA ASN A 35 -3.98 -5.14 8.00
C ASN A 35 -4.01 -3.98 6.98
N PRO A 36 -2.92 -3.81 6.23
CA PRO A 36 -2.70 -2.63 5.42
C PRO A 36 -3.70 -2.55 4.27
N ILE A 37 -4.13 -1.33 3.98
CA ILE A 37 -4.97 -1.02 2.83
C ILE A 37 -4.09 -0.33 1.80
N ILE A 38 -4.14 -0.77 0.55
CA ILE A 38 -3.59 -0.03 -0.59
C ILE A 38 -4.74 0.50 -1.44
N VAL A 39 -4.65 1.75 -1.83
CA VAL A 39 -5.63 2.43 -2.68
C VAL A 39 -4.95 2.94 -3.94
N GLU A 40 -5.59 2.71 -5.09
CA GLU A 40 -5.21 3.23 -6.39
C GLU A 40 -6.13 4.39 -6.78
N TYR A 41 -5.55 5.53 -7.14
CA TYR A 41 -6.22 6.67 -7.72
C TYR A 41 -5.74 6.91 -9.15
N ASN A 42 -6.68 7.14 -10.05
CA ASN A 42 -6.36 7.76 -11.34
C ASN A 42 -6.22 9.27 -11.13
N LEU A 43 -5.20 9.88 -11.73
CA LEU A 43 -4.91 11.31 -11.63
C LEU A 43 -5.49 12.13 -12.79
N LEU A 44 -5.78 11.48 -13.92
CA LEU A 44 -6.25 12.13 -15.14
C LEU A 44 -7.52 11.46 -15.69
N PRO A 45 -8.45 12.22 -16.27
CA PRO A 45 -8.46 13.69 -16.37
C PRO A 45 -8.77 14.41 -15.04
N SER A 46 -9.24 13.67 -14.03
CA SER A 46 -9.48 14.14 -12.67
C SER A 46 -9.06 13.07 -11.67
N VAL A 47 -8.80 13.48 -10.42
CA VAL A 47 -8.45 12.56 -9.34
C VAL A 47 -9.67 11.77 -8.91
N HIS A 48 -9.66 10.46 -9.10
CA HIS A 48 -10.74 9.58 -8.65
C HIS A 48 -10.21 8.22 -8.21
N LEU A 49 -10.91 7.63 -7.24
CA LEU A 49 -10.62 6.29 -6.75
C LEU A 49 -10.83 5.27 -7.87
N ASN A 50 -9.81 4.46 -8.15
CA ASN A 50 -9.89 3.36 -9.12
C ASN A 50 -10.12 2.02 -8.41
N LYS A 51 -9.20 1.65 -7.50
CA LYS A 51 -9.22 0.34 -6.82
C LYS A 51 -8.80 0.45 -5.36
N ARG A 52 -9.21 -0.53 -4.57
CA ARG A 52 -8.82 -0.70 -3.17
C ARG A 52 -8.51 -2.17 -2.93
N TRP A 53 -7.37 -2.43 -2.30
CA TRP A 53 -6.97 -3.75 -1.83
C TRP A 53 -6.87 -3.73 -0.31
N GLN A 54 -7.55 -4.69 0.30
CA GLN A 54 -7.57 -4.93 1.75
C GLN A 54 -7.71 -6.43 2.01
N SER A 55 -7.41 -6.87 3.24
CA SER A 55 -7.70 -8.19 3.81
C SER A 55 -6.74 -9.36 3.51
N ALA A 56 -6.96 -10.43 4.29
CA ALA A 56 -6.23 -11.70 4.41
C ALA A 56 -5.93 -12.44 3.09
N ILE A 57 -6.62 -12.10 2.00
CA ILE A 57 -6.34 -12.69 0.68
C ILE A 57 -5.02 -12.16 0.11
N ASN A 58 -4.71 -10.88 0.41
CA ASN A 58 -3.57 -10.20 -0.17
C ASN A 58 -2.38 -10.13 0.78
N PHE A 59 -2.64 -10.13 2.08
CA PHE A 59 -1.66 -9.95 3.14
C PHE A 59 -1.91 -10.97 4.25
N GLN A 60 -0.86 -11.41 4.93
CA GLN A 60 -0.96 -12.21 6.15
C GLN A 60 -1.43 -11.32 7.31
N GLU A 61 -1.92 -11.96 8.36
CA GLU A 61 -2.20 -11.27 9.62
C GLU A 61 -0.91 -10.64 10.15
N ASN A 62 -1.00 -9.38 10.63
CA ASN A 62 0.12 -8.59 11.15
C ASN A 62 1.20 -8.20 10.12
N ASP A 63 0.86 -8.26 8.83
CA ASP A 63 1.64 -7.58 7.81
C ASP A 63 1.53 -6.06 7.96
N ILE A 64 2.64 -5.37 7.71
CA ILE A 64 2.78 -3.92 7.69
C ILE A 64 3.50 -3.54 6.40
N ILE A 65 2.99 -2.54 5.67
CA ILE A 65 3.65 -2.02 4.48
C ILE A 65 4.62 -0.91 4.87
N ASN A 66 5.91 -1.19 4.73
CA ASN A 66 6.99 -0.27 5.07
C ASN A 66 7.44 0.60 3.91
N ASP A 67 7.27 0.18 2.65
CA ASP A 67 7.44 1.05 1.49
C ASP A 67 6.64 0.54 0.28
N ILE A 68 6.30 1.46 -0.62
CA ILE A 68 5.65 1.15 -1.89
C ILE A 68 6.36 1.87 -3.04
N LYS A 69 6.56 1.16 -4.16
CA LYS A 69 7.02 1.72 -5.43
C LYS A 69 6.20 1.16 -6.57
N SER A 70 5.94 1.94 -7.60
CA SER A 70 5.15 1.49 -8.74
C SER A 70 5.77 1.91 -10.06
N ASN A 71 5.45 1.14 -11.09
CA ASN A 71 5.51 1.54 -12.48
C ASN A 71 4.14 1.29 -13.12
N ASP A 72 4.05 1.31 -14.45
CA ASP A 72 2.77 1.19 -15.16
C ASP A 72 2.10 -0.18 -15.02
N ASN A 73 2.86 -1.23 -14.69
CA ASN A 73 2.33 -2.60 -14.67
C ASN A 73 2.42 -3.24 -13.28
N TYR A 74 3.38 -2.82 -12.46
CA TYR A 74 3.74 -3.50 -11.23
C TYR A 74 3.81 -2.54 -10.05
N ILE A 75 3.46 -3.08 -8.88
CA ILE A 75 3.70 -2.47 -7.59
C ILE A 75 4.66 -3.35 -6.80
N GLY A 76 5.75 -2.75 -6.35
CA GLY A 76 6.71 -3.30 -5.41
C GLY A 76 6.33 -2.88 -3.99
N LEU A 77 6.34 -3.83 -3.06
CA LEU A 77 5.97 -3.64 -1.67
C LEU A 77 7.11 -4.16 -0.79
N ILE A 78 7.55 -3.36 0.17
CA ILE A 78 8.35 -3.83 1.30
C ILE A 78 7.37 -4.09 2.44
N ILE A 79 7.27 -5.35 2.85
CA ILE A 79 6.29 -5.81 3.84
C ILE A 79 7.03 -6.46 5.00
N GLU A 80 6.65 -6.10 6.21
CA GLU A 80 7.07 -6.74 7.45
C GLU A 80 5.91 -7.51 8.03
N ASN A 81 6.14 -8.73 8.47
CA ASN A 81 5.22 -9.41 9.38
C ASN A 81 5.75 -9.28 10.82
N ASP A 82 5.04 -8.53 11.65
CA ASP A 82 5.50 -8.20 13.00
C ASP A 82 5.49 -9.43 13.94
N THR A 83 4.58 -10.38 13.74
CA THR A 83 4.47 -11.59 14.57
C THR A 83 5.66 -12.52 14.42
N ILE A 84 6.11 -12.75 13.18
CA ILE A 84 7.24 -13.63 12.90
C ILE A 84 8.56 -12.87 12.74
N ASN A 85 8.51 -11.52 12.85
CA ASN A 85 9.64 -10.61 12.67
C ASN A 85 10.41 -10.89 11.37
N GLN A 86 9.67 -10.98 10.27
CA GLN A 86 10.22 -11.27 8.94
C GLN A 86 9.84 -10.16 7.96
N THR A 87 10.79 -9.77 7.11
CA THR A 87 10.57 -8.82 6.04
C THR A 87 10.71 -9.49 4.70
N TYR A 88 9.84 -9.12 3.78
CA TYR A 88 9.89 -9.61 2.42
C TYR A 88 9.56 -8.50 1.43
N PHE A 89 10.16 -8.60 0.25
CA PHE A 89 9.83 -7.75 -0.88
C PHE A 89 8.93 -8.52 -1.83
N GLN A 90 7.79 -7.92 -2.19
CA GLN A 90 6.85 -8.48 -3.14
C GLN A 90 6.69 -7.60 -4.36
N ILE A 91 6.57 -8.23 -5.52
CA ILE A 91 6.13 -7.59 -6.77
C ILE A 91 4.75 -8.14 -7.11
N ARG A 92 3.79 -7.24 -7.33
CA ARG A 92 2.42 -7.58 -7.72
C ARG A 92 2.04 -6.92 -9.03
N LEU A 93 1.24 -7.61 -9.84
CA LEU A 93 0.68 -7.06 -11.07
C LEU A 93 -0.47 -6.11 -10.72
N ILE A 94 -0.42 -4.83 -11.08
CA ILE A 94 -1.43 -3.82 -10.72
C ILE A 94 -2.84 -4.20 -11.19
N LYS A 95 -2.93 -4.85 -12.37
CA LYS A 95 -4.23 -5.20 -12.98
C LYS A 95 -5.08 -6.09 -12.06
N SER A 96 -4.48 -7.15 -11.52
CA SER A 96 -5.16 -8.18 -10.70
C SER A 96 -4.71 -8.21 -9.24
N PHE A 97 -3.66 -7.46 -8.90
CA PHE A 97 -2.95 -7.49 -7.61
C PHE A 97 -2.35 -8.85 -7.25
N GLN A 98 -2.24 -9.74 -8.25
CA GLN A 98 -1.63 -11.05 -8.12
C GLN A 98 -0.14 -10.91 -7.78
N LEU A 99 0.32 -11.74 -6.84
CA LEU A 99 1.74 -11.91 -6.53
C LEU A 99 2.48 -12.51 -7.72
N ILE A 100 3.49 -11.79 -8.21
CA ILE A 100 4.37 -12.22 -9.30
C ILE A 100 5.67 -12.77 -8.74
N TYR A 101 6.23 -12.10 -7.74
CA TYR A 101 7.49 -12.48 -7.13
C TYR A 101 7.51 -12.09 -5.65
N SER A 102 8.17 -12.91 -4.83
CA SER A 102 8.42 -12.63 -3.41
C SER A 102 9.84 -13.06 -3.08
N VAL A 103 10.57 -12.22 -2.34
CA VAL A 103 11.88 -12.55 -1.79
C VAL A 103 11.91 -12.22 -0.31
N ASP A 104 12.44 -13.16 0.46
CA ASP A 104 12.74 -12.96 1.87
C ASP A 104 13.95 -12.01 2.02
N LEU A 105 13.76 -10.93 2.76
CA LEU A 105 14.80 -9.96 3.07
C LEU A 105 15.43 -10.19 4.45
N GLY A 106 14.93 -11.16 5.22
CA GLY A 106 15.41 -11.54 6.54
C GLY A 106 14.56 -10.96 7.67
N LYS A 107 15.21 -10.61 8.78
CA LYS A 107 14.51 -10.11 9.97
C LYS A 107 13.94 -8.72 9.75
N GLY A 108 12.79 -8.48 10.35
CA GLY A 108 12.15 -7.17 10.43
C GLY A 108 12.86 -6.18 11.33
N TRP A 109 12.19 -5.05 11.54
CA TRP A 109 12.70 -3.93 12.31
C TRP A 109 12.40 -4.09 13.80
N ALA A 110 11.53 -5.04 14.16
CA ALA A 110 11.11 -5.30 15.52
C ALA A 110 10.76 -3.99 16.23
N TYR A 111 9.76 -3.27 15.70
CA TYR A 111 9.35 -1.96 16.21
C TYR A 111 9.10 -2.07 17.72
N ILE A 112 10.11 -1.69 18.52
CA ILE A 112 9.96 -1.60 19.96
C ILE A 112 9.03 -0.42 20.15
N ASP A 113 7.88 -0.67 20.77
CA ASP A 113 6.90 0.32 21.18
C ASP A 113 7.57 1.33 22.14
N VAL A 114 8.30 2.30 21.59
CA VAL A 114 8.80 3.45 22.36
C VAL A 114 7.61 4.38 22.49
N ARG A 115 6.78 4.12 23.51
CA ARG A 115 5.82 5.11 24.01
C ARG A 115 6.62 6.27 24.57
N ILE A 116 6.72 7.36 23.80
CA ILE A 116 7.19 8.67 24.28
C ILE A 116 6.01 9.38 24.95
#